data_AF-A0A243QXJ9-F1
#
_entry.id   AF-A0A243QXJ9-F1
#
_cell.length_a   1.000
_cell.length_b   1.000
_cell.length_c   1.000
_cell.angle_alpha   90.00
_cell.angle_beta   90.00
_cell.angle_gamma   90.00
#
_symmetry.space_group_name_H-M   'P 1'
#
loop_
_entity.id
_entity.type
_entity.pdbx_description
1 polymer ?
#
loop_
_entity_poly.entity_id
_entity_poly.type
_entity_poly.pdbx_seq_one_letter_code
_entity_poly.pdbx_strand_id
1 'polypeptide(L)'
;AGKLADLVRAGATPGNHAVVVGTVHAGLGVPERQAVAGDLFAFASSWTASAVRMGRVDFRQAQAILYGAHPGIAHAAATALAARSPYDIHASVPLADIVSAAHERAEARLFTT
;
A
#
# COMPACT_ATOMS: atom_id res chain seq x y z
N ALA A 1 -2.91 -19.20 3.44
CA ALA A 1 -1.58 -18.67 3.84
C ALA A 1 -0.46 -19.70 3.72
N GLY A 2 -0.55 -20.89 4.33
CA GLY A 2 0.54 -21.89 4.35
C GLY A 2 1.13 -22.23 2.98
N LYS A 3 0.28 -22.62 2.01
CA LYS A 3 0.72 -22.90 0.63
C LYS A 3 1.46 -21.73 -0.03
N LEU A 4 1.00 -20.49 0.17
CA LEU A 4 1.68 -19.31 -0.39
C LEU A 4 3.06 -19.12 0.26
N ALA A 5 3.16 -19.28 1.57
CA ALA A 5 4.44 -19.16 2.27
C ALA A 5 5.46 -20.20 1.80
N ASP A 6 5.03 -21.43 1.52
CA ASP A 6 5.91 -22.48 1.01
C ASP A 6 6.40 -22.18 -0.41
N LEU A 7 5.51 -21.68 -1.29
CA LEU A 7 5.89 -21.26 -2.64
C LEU A 7 6.89 -20.09 -2.63
N VAL A 8 6.69 -19.11 -1.75
CA VAL A 8 7.63 -17.99 -1.59
C VAL A 8 8.98 -18.48 -1.07
N ARG A 9 8.99 -19.37 -0.05
CA ARG A 9 10.22 -19.94 0.52
C ARG A 9 10.99 -20.79 -0.51
N ALA A 10 10.28 -21.47 -1.39
CA ALA A 10 10.86 -22.23 -2.50
C ALA A 10 11.30 -21.35 -3.70
N GLY A 11 11.08 -20.04 -3.65
CA GLY A 11 11.40 -19.13 -4.76
C GLY A 11 10.49 -19.28 -5.99
N ALA A 12 9.39 -20.02 -5.87
CA ALA A 12 8.47 -20.28 -6.98
C ALA A 12 7.53 -19.11 -7.29
N THR A 13 7.38 -18.16 -6.36
CA THR A 13 6.61 -16.93 -6.54
C THR A 13 7.17 -15.80 -5.67
N PRO A 14 7.09 -14.53 -6.08
CA PRO A 14 7.46 -13.40 -5.23
C PRO A 14 6.56 -13.27 -4.00
N GLY A 15 7.12 -12.81 -2.88
CA GLY A 15 6.39 -12.47 -1.66
C GLY A 15 5.80 -11.06 -1.69
N ASN A 16 5.04 -10.70 -2.73
CA ASN A 16 4.46 -9.35 -2.85
C ASN A 16 3.53 -9.05 -1.66
N HIS A 17 3.71 -7.89 -1.02
CA HIS A 17 3.01 -7.51 0.20
C HIS A 17 1.48 -7.58 0.06
N ALA A 18 0.91 -6.98 -0.99
CA ALA A 18 -0.54 -6.94 -1.19
C ALA A 18 -1.14 -8.34 -1.36
N VAL A 19 -0.45 -9.22 -2.10
CA VAL A 19 -0.88 -10.62 -2.28
C VAL A 19 -0.86 -11.39 -0.95
N VAL A 20 0.20 -11.20 -0.16
CA VAL A 20 0.35 -11.84 1.16
C VAL A 20 -0.74 -11.35 2.11
N VAL A 21 -0.92 -10.03 2.23
CA VAL A 21 -1.92 -9.40 3.10
C VAL A 21 -3.33 -9.82 2.70
N GLY A 22 -3.67 -9.82 1.41
CA GLY A 22 -4.97 -10.31 0.92
C GLY A 22 -5.20 -11.79 1.26
N THR A 23 -4.17 -12.64 1.09
CA THR A 23 -4.24 -14.07 1.44
C THR A 23 -4.44 -14.29 2.94
N VAL A 24 -3.85 -13.44 3.79
CA VAL A 24 -4.03 -13.49 5.24
C VAL A 24 -5.45 -13.05 5.61
N HIS A 25 -5.93 -11.92 5.10
CA HIS A 25 -7.30 -11.45 5.33
C HIS A 25 -8.34 -12.50 4.93
N ALA A 26 -8.18 -13.11 3.75
CA ALA A 26 -9.05 -14.19 3.28
C ALA A 26 -9.01 -15.41 4.21
N GLY A 27 -7.81 -15.81 4.67
CA GLY A 27 -7.66 -16.92 5.62
C GLY A 27 -8.26 -16.65 7.01
N LEU A 28 -8.36 -15.37 7.39
CA LEU A 28 -8.98 -14.93 8.64
C LEU A 28 -10.48 -14.62 8.50
N GLY A 29 -11.05 -14.74 7.30
CA GLY A 29 -12.47 -14.46 7.05
C GLY A 29 -12.83 -12.96 7.11
N VAL A 30 -11.87 -12.07 6.93
CA VAL A 30 -12.15 -10.63 6.92
C VAL A 30 -12.94 -10.26 5.66
N PRO A 31 -14.07 -9.55 5.77
CA PRO A 31 -14.84 -9.10 4.62
C PRO A 31 -13.96 -8.30 3.64
N GLU A 32 -14.02 -8.65 2.36
CA GLU A 32 -13.17 -8.08 1.30
C GLU A 32 -13.15 -6.55 1.29
N ARG A 33 -14.33 -5.92 1.40
CA ARG A 33 -14.46 -4.46 1.51
C ARG A 33 -13.65 -3.86 2.66
N GLN A 34 -13.65 -4.52 3.82
CA GLN A 34 -12.92 -4.06 5.01
C GLN A 34 -11.42 -4.32 4.86
N ALA A 35 -11.04 -5.45 4.28
CA ALA A 35 -9.64 -5.77 3.99
C ALA A 35 -9.02 -4.73 3.04
N VAL A 36 -9.70 -4.41 1.93
CA VAL A 36 -9.24 -3.40 0.95
C VAL A 36 -9.19 -2.01 1.57
N ALA A 37 -10.26 -1.56 2.24
CA ALA A 37 -10.29 -0.23 2.86
C ALA A 37 -9.24 -0.09 3.97
N GLY A 38 -9.05 -1.14 4.78
CA GLY A 38 -8.05 -1.18 5.84
C GLY A 38 -6.63 -1.10 5.31
N ASP A 39 -6.30 -1.85 4.26
CA ASP A 39 -4.97 -1.85 3.65
C ASP A 39 -4.65 -0.51 2.97
N LEU A 40 -5.63 0.08 2.26
CA LEU A 40 -5.47 1.41 1.66
C LEU A 40 -5.31 2.53 2.72
N PHE A 41 -6.04 2.44 3.84
CA PHE A 41 -5.84 3.36 4.95
C PHE A 41 -4.48 3.16 5.61
N ALA A 42 -4.05 1.91 5.82
CA ALA A 42 -2.73 1.61 6.36
C ALA A 42 -1.61 2.18 5.46
N PHE A 43 -1.74 2.05 4.14
CA PHE A 43 -0.86 2.68 3.16
C PHE A 43 -0.80 4.21 3.33
N ALA A 44 -1.96 4.89 3.34
CA ALA A 44 -2.01 6.34 3.55
C ALA A 44 -1.39 6.77 4.90
N SER A 45 -1.68 6.03 5.97
CA SER A 45 -1.15 6.27 7.30
C SER A 45 0.37 6.18 7.36
N SER A 46 0.97 5.23 6.63
CA SER A 46 2.41 5.03 6.58
C SER A 46 3.13 6.22 5.94
N TRP A 47 2.56 6.77 4.87
CA TRP A 47 3.07 7.96 4.19
C TRP A 47 2.98 9.19 5.08
N THR A 48 1.84 9.40 5.73
CA THR A 48 1.67 10.52 6.67
C THR A 48 2.64 10.40 7.84
N ALA A 49 2.84 9.21 8.39
CA ALA A 49 3.81 8.98 9.46
C ALA A 49 5.25 9.26 9.00
N SER A 50 5.60 8.92 7.76
CA SER A 50 6.90 9.28 7.17
C SER A 50 7.06 10.80 7.05
N ALA A 51 6.02 11.53 6.64
CA ALA A 51 6.06 12.99 6.58
C ALA A 51 6.31 13.63 7.96
N VAL A 52 5.69 13.09 9.02
CA VAL A 52 5.95 13.52 10.41
C VAL A 52 7.41 13.26 10.80
N ARG A 53 7.93 12.05 10.55
CA ARG A 53 9.33 11.70 10.89
C ARG A 53 10.36 12.55 10.14
N MET A 54 10.03 12.99 8.93
CA MET A 54 10.87 13.91 8.15
C MET A 54 10.72 15.38 8.59
N GLY A 55 9.88 15.68 9.58
CA GLY A 55 9.60 17.04 10.05
C GLY A 55 8.85 17.89 9.03
N ARG A 56 8.15 17.28 8.05
CA ARG A 56 7.40 18.00 7.01
C ARG A 56 6.02 18.46 7.48
N VAL A 57 5.44 17.74 8.44
CA VAL A 57 4.13 18.05 9.02
C VAL A 57 4.13 17.72 10.52
N ASP A 58 3.27 18.40 11.28
CA ASP A 58 3.00 18.07 12.68
C ASP A 58 1.87 17.03 12.84
N PHE A 59 1.58 16.64 14.08
CA PHE A 59 0.56 15.64 14.38
C PHE A 59 -0.87 16.08 14.06
N ARG A 60 -1.18 17.38 14.12
CA ARG A 60 -2.51 17.89 13.78
C ARG A 60 -2.71 17.89 12.27
N GLN A 61 -1.71 18.34 11.52
CA GLN A 61 -1.66 18.27 10.07
C GLN A 61 -1.74 16.83 9.59
N ALA A 62 -1.06 15.89 10.24
CA ALA A 62 -1.15 14.47 9.94
C ALA A 62 -2.59 13.94 10.04
N GLN A 63 -3.31 14.25 11.12
CA GLN A 63 -4.71 13.85 11.27
C GLN A 63 -5.60 14.52 10.22
N ALA A 64 -5.37 15.79 9.90
CA ALA A 64 -6.11 16.49 8.85
C ALA A 64 -5.89 15.86 7.45
N ILE A 65 -4.65 15.45 7.14
CA ILE A 65 -4.32 14.74 5.89
C ILE A 65 -5.05 13.41 5.83
N LEU A 66 -5.01 12.59 6.89
CA LEU A 66 -5.66 11.28 6.91
C LEU A 66 -7.18 11.39 6.82
N TYR A 67 -7.77 12.38 7.51
CA TYR A 67 -9.19 12.69 7.37
C TYR A 67 -9.54 13.09 5.93
N GLY A 68 -8.73 13.96 5.32
CA GLY A 68 -8.90 14.41 3.95
C GLY A 68 -8.68 13.33 2.88
N ALA A 69 -7.96 12.25 3.20
CA ALA A 69 -7.68 11.15 2.27
C ALA A 69 -8.88 10.22 2.04
N HIS A 70 -9.90 10.26 2.90
CA HIS A 70 -11.04 9.35 2.86
C HIS A 70 -11.73 9.24 1.48
N PRO A 71 -12.02 10.33 0.73
CA PRO A 71 -12.62 10.22 -0.59
C PRO A 71 -11.72 9.48 -1.60
N GLY A 72 -10.41 9.71 -1.56
CA GLY A 72 -9.45 9.04 -2.43
C GLY A 72 -9.34 7.54 -2.11
N ILE A 73 -9.31 7.19 -0.83
CA ILE A 73 -9.32 5.80 -0.36
C ILE A 73 -10.62 5.10 -0.80
N ALA A 74 -11.77 5.74 -0.62
CA ALA A 74 -13.06 5.18 -1.04
C ALA A 74 -13.12 4.95 -2.56
N HIS A 75 -12.59 5.89 -3.35
CA HIS A 75 -12.51 5.74 -4.80
C HIS A 75 -11.58 4.59 -5.21
N ALA A 76 -10.37 4.53 -4.64
CA ALA A 76 -9.43 3.45 -4.92
C ALA A 76 -9.99 2.07 -4.51
N ALA A 77 -10.69 1.99 -3.37
CA ALA A 77 -11.36 0.78 -2.92
C ALA A 77 -12.46 0.35 -3.90
N ALA A 78 -13.27 1.28 -4.38
CA ALA A 78 -14.31 0.98 -5.37
C ALA A 78 -13.72 0.43 -6.67
N THR A 79 -12.62 1.01 -7.17
CA THR A 79 -11.90 0.50 -8.35
C THR A 79 -11.35 -0.91 -8.10
N ALA A 80 -10.70 -1.14 -6.95
CA ALA A 80 -10.16 -2.45 -6.62
C ALA A 80 -11.24 -3.54 -6.52
N LEU A 81 -12.39 -3.22 -5.90
CA LEU A 81 -13.52 -4.14 -5.74
C LEU A 81 -14.29 -4.41 -7.04
N ALA A 82 -14.12 -3.55 -8.05
CA ALA A 82 -14.74 -3.73 -9.36
C ALA A 82 -13.92 -4.65 -10.28
N ALA A 83 -12.65 -4.95 -9.93
CA ALA A 83 -11.79 -5.83 -10.71
C ALA A 83 -12.35 -7.26 -10.74
N ARG A 84 -12.37 -7.88 -11.92
CA ARG A 84 -12.82 -9.27 -12.12
C ARG A 84 -11.72 -10.18 -12.63
N SER A 85 -10.61 -9.60 -13.06
CA SER A 85 -9.43 -10.27 -13.59
C SER A 85 -8.16 -9.70 -12.98
N PRO A 86 -7.11 -10.51 -12.77
CA PRO A 86 -5.79 -9.99 -12.40
C PRO A 86 -5.23 -8.97 -13.42
N TYR A 87 -5.67 -9.03 -14.68
CA TYR A 87 -5.27 -8.09 -15.72
C TYR A 87 -5.97 -6.73 -15.63
N ASP A 88 -6.99 -6.58 -14.79
CA ASP A 88 -7.61 -5.29 -14.48
C ASP A 88 -6.74 -4.46 -13.51
N ILE A 89 -5.68 -5.08 -12.95
CA ILE A 89 -4.71 -4.41 -12.10
C ILE A 89 -3.69 -3.68 -12.99
N HIS A 90 -3.92 -2.39 -13.16
CA HIS A 90 -3.03 -1.52 -13.92
C HIS A 90 -2.97 -0.13 -13.29
N ALA A 91 -1.77 0.45 -13.29
CA ALA A 91 -1.54 1.83 -12.87
C ALA A 91 -0.47 2.45 -13.76
N SER A 92 -0.58 3.77 -13.98
CA SER A 92 0.46 4.57 -14.62
C SER A 92 0.80 5.71 -13.67
N VAL A 93 1.99 5.63 -13.07
CA VAL A 93 2.43 6.55 -12.00
C VAL A 93 3.81 7.14 -12.31
N PRO A 94 4.02 7.74 -13.50
CA PRO A 94 5.35 8.15 -13.96
C PRO A 94 6.07 9.11 -13.01
N LEU A 95 5.34 9.98 -12.31
CA LEU A 95 5.93 10.87 -11.32
C LEU A 95 6.45 10.12 -10.09
N ALA A 96 5.73 9.10 -9.62
CA ALA A 96 6.18 8.27 -8.51
C ALA A 96 7.41 7.45 -8.92
N ASP A 97 7.42 6.93 -10.15
CA ASP A 97 8.55 6.17 -10.71
C ASP A 97 9.81 7.05 -10.79
N ILE A 98 9.68 8.29 -11.27
CA ILE A 98 10.80 9.25 -11.34
C ILE A 98 11.35 9.55 -9.94
N VAL A 99 10.47 9.80 -8.96
CA VAL A 99 10.90 10.13 -7.59
C VAL A 99 11.53 8.93 -6.91
N SER A 100 11.02 7.71 -7.13
CA SER A 100 11.62 6.48 -6.61
C SER A 100 13.02 6.24 -7.20
N ALA A 101 13.17 6.41 -8.52
CA ALA A 101 14.48 6.32 -9.18
C ALA A 101 15.46 7.43 -8.75
N ALA A 102 14.95 8.59 -8.34
CA ALA A 102 15.77 9.65 -7.74
C ALA A 102 16.21 9.28 -6.32
N HIS A 103 15.34 8.64 -5.52
CA HIS A 103 15.65 8.18 -4.16
C HIS A 103 16.80 7.17 -4.11
N GLU A 104 16.91 6.30 -5.11
CA GLU A 104 18.04 5.37 -5.24
C GLU A 104 19.40 6.08 -5.25
N ARG A 105 19.45 7.30 -5.78
CA ARG A 105 20.66 8.13 -5.94
C ARG A 105 20.77 9.25 -4.91
N ALA A 106 19.87 9.31 -3.92
CA ALA A 106 19.91 10.34 -2.90
C ALA A 106 21.16 10.21 -2.02
N GLU A 107 21.83 11.34 -1.77
CA GLU A 107 23.06 11.41 -0.96
C GLU A 107 22.84 10.94 0.50
N ALA A 108 21.66 11.24 1.06
CA ALA A 108 21.22 10.77 2.36
C ALA A 108 19.83 10.14 2.27
N ARG A 109 19.65 8.98 2.92
CA ARG A 109 18.39 8.21 2.91
C ARG A 109 17.97 7.84 4.33
N LEU A 110 16.79 8.32 4.74
CA LEU A 110 16.14 7.93 6.00
C LEU A 110 15.27 6.68 5.85
N PHE A 111 14.96 6.29 4.61
CA PHE A 111 14.10 5.16 4.26
C PHE A 111 14.80 4.29 3.21
N THR A 112 14.55 2.98 3.25
CA THR A 112 15.19 1.99 2.38
C THR A 112 14.86 2.19 0.90
N THR A 113 13.68 2.73 0.60
CA THR A 113 13.09 2.91 -0.75
C THR A 113 12.35 4.22 -0.85
#